data_AF-A0AAV1M7Y0-F1
#
_entry.id   AF-A0AAV1M7Y0-F1
#
_cell.length_a   1.000
_cell.length_b   1.000
_cell.length_c   1.000
_cell.angle_alpha   90.00
_cell.angle_beta   90.00
_cell.angle_gamma   90.00
#
_symmetry.space_group_name_H-M   'P 1'
#
loop_
_entity.id
_entity.type
_entity.pdbx_description
1 polymer ?
#
loop_
_entity_poly.entity_id
_entity_poly.type
_entity_poly.pdbx_seq_one_letter_code
_entity_poly.pdbx_strand_id
1 'polypeptide(L)'
;MKLSRYEVLFIVELLIGTRLSLIMSLGTNQNFLYEKLQNYGLGKRVIPNYRRMNLAYPYPEPLRSSPSPFVWSPYRNIYQGVRRKSDHRIYNKKFNYAAKSFGHHVFCEAMVACQITHMAVETNDGIPIILRGGAGYNYFKIIIKAEAGVRLQGSVKAYCKSKDNN
;
A
#
# COMPACT_ATOMS: atom_id res chain seq x y z
N MET A 1 16.42 64.20 12.61
CA MET A 1 15.08 64.18 11.99
C MET A 1 14.27 63.06 12.66
N LYS A 2 13.29 63.39 13.51
CA LYS A 2 12.42 62.41 14.17
C LYS A 2 11.17 62.25 13.30
N LEU A 3 10.99 61.08 12.69
CA LEU A 3 9.75 60.77 11.97
C LEU A 3 8.59 60.68 12.97
N SER A 4 7.44 61.22 12.59
CA SER A 4 6.22 61.22 13.37
C SER A 4 5.64 59.80 13.46
N ARG A 5 5.00 59.45 14.59
CA ARG A 5 4.41 58.10 14.80
C ARG A 5 3.42 57.69 13.69
N TYR A 6 2.80 58.66 13.02
CA TYR A 6 1.89 58.44 11.89
C TYR A 6 2.62 57.98 10.61
N GLU A 7 3.86 58.42 10.39
CA GLU A 7 4.65 58.00 9.23
C GLU A 7 5.12 56.55 9.36
N VAL A 8 5.41 56.10 10.58
CA VAL A 8 5.82 54.70 10.85
C VAL A 8 4.65 53.73 10.60
N LEU A 9 3.44 54.10 11.04
CA LEU A 9 2.23 53.31 10.79
C LEU A 9 1.91 53.19 9.30
N PHE A 10 2.06 54.28 8.55
CA PHE A 10 1.83 54.29 7.10
C PHE A 10 2.83 53.38 6.35
N ILE A 11 4.10 53.39 6.76
CA ILE A 11 5.14 52.52 6.19
C ILE A 11 4.85 51.03 6.47
N VAL A 12 4.34 50.70 7.66
CA VAL A 12 4.00 49.31 8.03
C VAL A 12 2.82 48.80 7.23
N GLU A 13 1.76 49.59 7.03
CA GLU A 13 0.63 49.19 6.18
C GLU A 13 1.03 49.02 4.71
N LEU A 14 1.92 49.87 4.20
CA LEU A 14 2.49 49.75 2.85
C LEU A 14 3.33 48.47 2.69
N LEU A 15 4.10 48.10 3.71
CA LEU A 15 4.90 46.87 3.71
C LEU A 15 4.05 45.60 3.82
N ILE A 16 2.93 45.63 4.56
CA ILE A 16 2.01 44.49 4.68
C ILE A 16 1.20 44.34 3.39
N GLY A 17 0.69 45.44 2.82
CA GLY A 17 -0.05 45.43 1.56
C GLY A 17 0.78 44.96 0.36
N THR A 18 2.07 45.35 0.30
CA THR A 18 2.99 44.89 -0.76
C THR A 18 3.39 43.43 -0.61
N ARG A 19 3.42 42.87 0.62
CA ARG A 19 3.66 41.43 0.81
C ARG A 19 2.45 40.58 0.49
N LEU A 20 1.23 41.03 0.79
CA LEU A 20 0.01 40.27 0.49
C LEU A 20 -0.24 40.17 -1.03
N SER A 21 0.01 41.25 -1.78
CA SER A 21 -0.13 41.26 -3.25
C SER A 21 0.93 40.38 -3.94
N LEU A 22 2.14 40.32 -3.40
CA LEU A 22 3.20 39.45 -3.92
C LEU A 22 2.87 37.95 -3.71
N ILE A 23 2.28 37.58 -2.58
CA ILE A 23 1.86 36.19 -2.29
C ILE A 23 0.71 35.74 -3.22
N MET A 24 -0.24 36.62 -3.54
CA MET A 24 -1.32 36.27 -4.48
C MET A 24 -0.85 36.13 -5.93
N SER A 25 0.24 36.80 -6.34
CA SER A 25 0.81 36.66 -7.69
C SER A 25 1.59 35.36 -7.92
N LEU A 26 2.02 34.66 -6.86
CA LEU A 26 2.81 33.43 -6.95
C LEU A 26 1.94 32.15 -7.04
N GLY A 27 0.62 32.26 -6.83
CA GLY A 27 -0.28 31.11 -6.68
C GLY A 27 -0.94 30.58 -7.95
N THR A 28 -0.84 31.24 -9.11
CA THR A 28 -1.70 30.91 -10.27
C THR A 28 -0.99 30.29 -11.47
N ASN A 29 0.34 30.16 -11.46
CA ASN A 29 1.10 29.74 -12.65
C ASN A 29 1.59 28.28 -12.66
N GLN A 30 1.26 27.45 -11.66
CA GLN A 30 1.67 26.04 -11.69
C GLN A 30 0.78 25.15 -12.57
N ASN A 31 -0.47 25.56 -12.85
CA ASN A 31 -1.40 24.73 -13.62
C ASN A 31 -1.10 24.74 -15.14
N PHE A 32 -0.49 25.80 -15.67
CA PHE A 32 -0.18 25.91 -17.10
C PHE A 32 1.06 25.13 -17.55
N LEU A 33 1.97 24.80 -16.63
CA LEU A 33 3.17 24.02 -16.95
C LEU A 33 2.84 22.55 -17.25
N TYR A 34 1.82 22.00 -16.60
CA TYR A 34 1.40 20.61 -16.78
C TYR A 34 0.81 20.36 -18.17
N GLU A 35 -0.07 21.25 -18.64
CA GLU A 35 -0.66 21.16 -19.99
C GLU A 35 0.36 21.43 -21.10
N LYS A 36 1.36 22.29 -20.85
CA LYS A 36 2.39 22.63 -21.83
C LYS A 36 3.38 21.45 -22.03
N LEU A 37 3.72 20.73 -20.97
CA LEU A 37 4.56 19.52 -21.04
C LEU A 37 3.89 18.37 -21.82
N GLN A 38 2.56 18.24 -21.75
CA GLN A 38 1.84 17.19 -22.46
C GLN A 38 1.51 17.53 -23.92
N ASN A 39 1.38 18.81 -24.27
CA ASN A 39 1.01 19.22 -25.62
C ASN A 39 2.18 19.39 -26.60
N TYR A 40 3.43 19.57 -26.12
CA TYR A 40 4.60 19.80 -26.99
C TYR A 40 5.59 18.62 -27.10
N GLY A 41 5.14 17.38 -26.83
CA GLY A 41 5.61 16.23 -27.62
C GLY A 41 6.82 15.43 -27.14
N LEU A 42 6.86 15.04 -25.85
CA LEU A 42 7.45 13.74 -25.45
C LEU A 42 6.40 12.77 -24.85
N GLY A 43 5.15 13.22 -24.68
CA GLY A 43 4.04 12.41 -24.20
C GLY A 43 2.95 12.27 -25.25
N LYS A 44 2.43 11.05 -25.43
CA LYS A 44 1.22 10.82 -26.22
C LYS A 44 0.02 11.47 -25.50
N ARG A 45 -0.84 12.19 -26.23
CA ARG A 45 -2.09 12.73 -25.69
C ARG A 45 -2.97 11.60 -25.15
N VAL A 46 -3.52 11.78 -23.95
CA VAL A 46 -4.36 10.79 -23.25
C VAL A 46 -5.69 10.53 -23.98
N ILE A 47 -6.14 11.45 -24.84
CA ILE A 47 -7.44 11.33 -25.53
C ILE A 47 -7.28 11.62 -27.03
N PRO A 48 -7.36 10.60 -27.91
CA PRO A 48 -7.06 10.80 -29.32
C PRO A 48 -8.16 11.49 -30.13
N ASN A 49 -9.38 11.74 -29.63
CA ASN A 49 -10.43 12.40 -30.42
C ASN A 49 -11.61 12.87 -29.55
N TYR A 50 -11.59 14.12 -29.07
CA TYR A 50 -12.74 14.70 -28.36
C TYR A 50 -13.90 15.11 -29.29
N ARG A 51 -13.66 15.23 -30.61
CA ARG A 51 -14.67 15.66 -31.60
C ARG A 51 -15.58 14.53 -32.12
N ARG A 52 -15.39 13.28 -31.68
CA ARG A 52 -16.29 12.14 -32.00
C ARG A 52 -17.38 11.92 -30.94
N MET A 53 -17.60 12.90 -30.06
CA MET A 53 -18.65 12.87 -29.02
C MET A 53 -20.04 13.22 -29.58
N ASN A 54 -20.63 12.34 -30.38
CA ASN A 54 -22.08 12.33 -30.62
C ASN A 54 -22.68 10.92 -30.59
N LEU A 55 -21.91 9.92 -30.17
CA LEU A 55 -22.44 8.60 -29.82
C LEU A 55 -22.50 8.54 -28.30
N ALA A 56 -23.71 8.37 -27.76
CA ALA A 56 -24.00 8.27 -26.34
C ALA A 56 -23.12 7.20 -25.68
N TYR A 57 -21.98 7.63 -25.14
CA TYR A 57 -21.12 6.81 -24.33
C TYR A 57 -21.52 7.07 -22.87
N PRO A 58 -22.20 6.15 -22.18
CA PRO A 58 -22.55 6.35 -20.78
C PRO A 58 -21.25 6.45 -19.98
N TYR A 59 -20.97 7.64 -19.47
CA TYR A 59 -19.89 7.88 -18.53
C TYR A 59 -20.47 7.85 -17.10
N PRO A 60 -19.80 7.23 -16.12
CA PRO A 60 -18.49 6.58 -16.22
C PRO A 60 -18.52 5.22 -16.92
N GLU A 61 -17.45 4.90 -17.66
CA GLU A 61 -17.24 3.57 -18.24
C GLU A 61 -17.28 2.52 -17.11
N PRO A 62 -18.11 1.47 -17.21
CA PRO A 62 -18.09 0.40 -16.23
C PRO A 62 -16.68 -0.21 -16.22
N LEU A 63 -16.07 -0.26 -15.03
CA LEU A 63 -14.74 -0.85 -14.86
C LEU A 63 -14.74 -2.24 -15.48
N ARG A 64 -13.79 -2.51 -16.38
CA ARG A 64 -13.63 -3.83 -17.01
C ARG A 64 -13.39 -4.87 -15.91
N SER A 65 -14.44 -5.54 -15.48
CA SER A 65 -14.36 -6.68 -14.59
C SER A 65 -13.96 -7.92 -15.39
N SER A 66 -12.80 -7.89 -16.05
CA SER A 66 -12.22 -9.17 -16.46
C SER A 66 -11.83 -9.88 -15.17
N PRO A 67 -12.37 -11.06 -14.85
CA PRO A 67 -11.82 -11.84 -13.76
C PRO A 67 -10.33 -12.03 -14.08
N SER A 68 -9.46 -11.44 -13.26
CA SER A 68 -8.02 -11.68 -13.41
C SER A 68 -7.83 -13.20 -13.35
N PRO A 69 -7.11 -13.82 -14.30
CA PRO A 69 -6.86 -15.25 -14.22
C PRO A 69 -6.27 -15.55 -12.84
N PHE A 70 -6.91 -16.46 -12.11
CA PHE A 70 -6.42 -16.90 -10.81
C PHE A 70 -5.08 -17.59 -11.04
N VAL A 71 -3.98 -16.87 -10.81
CA VAL A 71 -2.64 -17.43 -10.90
C VAL A 71 -2.44 -18.27 -9.66
N TRP A 72 -2.40 -19.60 -9.84
CA TRP A 72 -1.93 -20.50 -8.80
C TRP A 72 -0.52 -20.07 -8.39
N SER A 73 -0.35 -19.68 -7.14
CA SER A 73 0.99 -19.37 -6.63
C SER A 73 1.81 -20.66 -6.65
N PRO A 74 2.92 -20.74 -7.40
CA PRO A 74 3.77 -21.94 -7.40
C PRO A 74 4.44 -22.17 -6.05
N TYR A 75 4.42 -21.15 -5.19
CA TYR A 75 5.02 -21.17 -3.87
C TYR A 75 4.11 -21.90 -2.88
N ARG A 76 4.48 -23.15 -2.57
CA ARG A 76 3.87 -23.95 -1.50
C ARG A 76 4.09 -23.34 -0.12
N ASN A 77 5.18 -22.59 0.02
CA ASN A 77 5.62 -21.99 1.26
C ASN A 77 5.97 -20.51 1.04
N ILE A 78 5.70 -19.67 2.03
CA ILE A 78 6.14 -18.28 2.06
C ILE A 78 7.15 -18.11 3.18
N TYR A 79 8.34 -17.62 2.83
CA TYR A 79 9.36 -17.21 3.77
C TYR A 79 9.60 -15.72 3.61
N GLN A 80 9.58 -14.98 4.71
CA GLN A 80 9.87 -13.56 4.74
C GLN A 80 10.92 -13.23 5.78
N GLY A 81 11.78 -12.27 5.45
CA GLY A 81 12.85 -11.81 6.32
C GLY A 81 13.99 -12.83 6.45
N VAL A 82 14.87 -12.60 7.43
CA VAL A 82 16.07 -13.41 7.64
C VAL A 82 16.08 -13.86 9.09
N ARG A 83 16.09 -15.18 9.30
CA ARG A 83 16.17 -15.76 10.63
C ARG A 83 17.60 -15.64 11.17
N ARG A 84 17.75 -15.03 12.34
CA ARG A 84 19.02 -14.99 13.08
C ARG A 84 19.05 -16.07 14.16
N LYS A 85 20.24 -16.46 14.60
CA LYS A 85 20.41 -17.46 15.68
C LYS A 85 19.81 -16.97 17.00
N SER A 86 19.86 -15.67 17.26
CA SER A 86 19.30 -15.04 18.45
C SER A 86 17.80 -14.70 18.31
N ASP A 87 17.13 -15.05 17.21
CA ASP A 87 15.70 -14.78 17.10
C ASP A 87 14.90 -15.78 17.94
N HIS A 88 13.96 -15.26 18.72
CA HIS A 88 13.03 -16.08 19.48
C HIS A 88 11.69 -16.20 18.76
N ARG A 89 11.02 -17.32 18.97
CA ARG A 89 9.76 -17.62 18.29
C ARG A 89 8.60 -17.03 19.07
N ILE A 90 7.80 -16.21 18.41
CA ILE A 90 6.64 -15.54 19.01
C ILE A 90 5.32 -16.22 18.63
N TYR A 91 5.28 -16.90 17.49
CA TYR A 91 4.08 -17.56 16.99
C TYR A 91 4.44 -18.90 16.37
N ASN A 92 3.62 -19.92 16.67
CA ASN A 92 3.81 -21.27 16.16
C ASN A 92 2.46 -22.00 16.12
N LYS A 93 1.74 -21.84 15.03
CA LYS A 93 0.47 -22.55 14.81
C LYS A 93 0.68 -23.64 13.78
N LYS A 94 0.54 -24.89 14.22
CA LYS A 94 0.43 -26.05 13.33
C LYS A 94 -1.04 -26.32 13.08
N PHE A 95 -1.38 -26.73 11.86
CA PHE A 95 -2.73 -27.09 11.51
C PHE A 95 -2.73 -28.35 10.65
N ASN A 96 -3.76 -29.17 10.85
CA ASN A 96 -3.94 -30.42 10.14
C ASN A 96 -5.44 -30.75 10.06
N TYR A 97 -6.09 -30.16 9.07
CA TYR A 97 -7.52 -30.34 8.82
C TYR A 97 -7.72 -31.33 7.68
N ALA A 98 -8.61 -32.31 7.90
CA ALA A 98 -9.05 -33.23 6.87
C ALA A 98 -9.70 -32.49 5.69
N ALA A 99 -9.71 -33.15 4.54
CA ALA A 99 -10.39 -32.64 3.35
C ALA A 99 -11.88 -32.44 3.60
N LYS A 100 -12.45 -31.34 3.09
CA LYS A 100 -13.89 -31.05 3.15
C LYS A 100 -14.46 -30.95 1.74
N SER A 101 -15.73 -31.29 1.56
CA SER A 101 -16.42 -31.31 0.27
C SER A 101 -16.67 -29.92 -0.35
N PHE A 102 -16.62 -28.86 0.45
CA PHE A 102 -16.89 -27.47 0.01
C PHE A 102 -15.66 -26.54 0.10
N GLY A 103 -14.48 -27.10 0.39
CA GLY A 103 -13.26 -26.34 0.68
C GLY A 103 -13.26 -25.74 2.08
N HIS A 104 -12.10 -25.25 2.52
CA HIS A 104 -11.95 -24.65 3.84
C HIS A 104 -10.74 -23.73 3.92
N HIS A 105 -10.72 -22.89 4.95
CA HIS A 105 -9.62 -21.96 5.15
C HIS A 105 -9.15 -21.95 6.61
N VAL A 106 -7.89 -21.57 6.79
CA VAL A 106 -7.30 -21.30 8.10
C VAL A 106 -6.95 -19.84 8.19
N PHE A 107 -7.36 -19.26 9.31
CA PHE A 107 -7.07 -17.90 9.67
C PHE A 107 -6.01 -17.85 10.78
N CYS A 108 -4.96 -17.08 10.54
CA CYS A 108 -3.88 -16.82 11.49
C CYS A 108 -3.61 -15.33 11.53
N GLU A 109 -3.81 -14.71 12.68
CA GLU A 109 -3.43 -13.32 12.91
C GLU A 109 -2.72 -13.19 14.25
N ALA A 110 -1.82 -12.22 14.34
CA ALA A 110 -1.26 -11.78 15.60
C ALA A 110 -0.83 -10.32 15.50
N MET A 111 -0.93 -9.63 16.63
CA MET A 111 -0.33 -8.33 16.88
C MET A 111 0.67 -8.52 18.02
N VAL A 112 1.92 -8.11 17.79
CA VAL A 112 3.03 -8.38 18.71
C VAL A 112 3.76 -7.10 19.07
N ALA A 113 4.34 -7.05 20.27
CA ALA A 113 5.06 -5.87 20.76
C ALA A 113 6.44 -5.67 20.11
N CYS A 114 6.92 -6.65 19.34
CA CYS A 114 8.23 -6.63 18.68
C CYS A 114 8.08 -6.60 17.16
N GLN A 115 9.10 -6.07 16.48
CA GLN A 115 9.16 -6.15 15.02
C GLN A 115 9.52 -7.58 14.62
N ILE A 116 8.70 -8.17 13.76
CA ILE A 116 8.88 -9.52 13.25
C ILE A 116 10.11 -9.54 12.35
N THR A 117 11.10 -10.38 12.65
CA THR A 117 12.35 -10.48 11.87
C THR A 117 12.25 -11.52 10.77
N HIS A 118 11.55 -12.62 11.05
CA HIS A 118 11.40 -13.73 10.14
C HIS A 118 10.04 -14.40 10.31
N MET A 119 9.45 -14.83 9.20
CA MET A 119 8.19 -15.55 9.18
C MET A 119 8.24 -16.67 8.14
N ALA A 120 7.68 -17.82 8.50
CA ALA A 120 7.56 -18.98 7.64
C ALA A 120 6.13 -19.50 7.66
N VAL A 121 5.52 -19.60 6.48
CA VAL A 121 4.24 -20.28 6.25
C VAL A 121 4.55 -21.47 5.37
N GLU A 122 4.30 -22.67 5.90
CA GLU A 122 4.62 -23.93 5.24
C GLU A 122 3.33 -24.71 4.99
N THR A 123 3.08 -25.11 3.75
CA THR A 123 1.94 -25.97 3.36
C THR A 123 2.40 -27.08 2.42
N ASN A 124 1.70 -28.21 2.42
CA ASN A 124 2.14 -29.38 1.63
C ASN A 124 1.72 -29.29 0.14
N ASP A 125 0.56 -28.72 -0.16
CA ASP A 125 -0.14 -28.98 -1.44
C ASP A 125 -0.29 -27.76 -2.36
N GLY A 126 0.64 -26.78 -2.31
CA GLY A 126 0.55 -25.60 -3.19
C GLY A 126 -0.67 -24.72 -2.92
N ILE A 127 -1.09 -24.73 -1.65
CA ILE A 127 -2.33 -24.11 -1.19
C ILE A 127 -2.15 -22.59 -1.25
N PRO A 128 -3.10 -21.83 -1.83
CA PRO A 128 -2.98 -20.38 -1.91
C PRO A 128 -2.93 -19.75 -0.51
N ILE A 129 -1.91 -18.92 -0.31
CA ILE A 129 -1.66 -18.17 0.93
C ILE A 129 -1.81 -16.68 0.63
N ILE A 130 -2.74 -16.03 1.32
CA ILE A 130 -2.87 -14.58 1.32
C ILE A 130 -2.23 -14.07 2.60
N LEU A 131 -1.26 -13.19 2.45
CA LEU A 131 -0.49 -12.65 3.57
C LEU A 131 -0.51 -11.12 3.57
N ARG A 132 -0.75 -10.52 4.73
CA ARG A 132 -0.59 -9.09 5.01
C ARG A 132 0.26 -8.89 6.26
N GLY A 133 1.11 -7.87 6.26
CA GLY A 133 2.10 -7.63 7.31
C GLY A 133 3.25 -8.65 7.21
N GLY A 134 3.73 -9.14 8.36
CA GLY A 134 4.81 -10.13 8.42
C GLY A 134 6.15 -9.53 8.80
N ALA A 135 7.23 -9.99 8.17
CA ALA A 135 8.57 -9.52 8.51
C ALA A 135 8.70 -8.01 8.26
N GLY A 136 9.30 -7.28 9.21
CA GLY A 136 9.38 -5.83 9.22
C GLY A 136 8.17 -5.13 9.89
N TYR A 137 7.07 -5.84 10.13
CA TYR A 137 5.89 -5.31 10.81
C TYR A 137 5.76 -5.84 12.24
N ASN A 138 4.90 -5.22 13.04
CA ASN A 138 4.50 -5.68 14.37
C ASN A 138 3.16 -6.45 14.35
N TYR A 139 2.66 -6.78 13.16
CA TYR A 139 1.44 -7.56 12.98
C TYR A 139 1.54 -8.44 11.74
N PHE A 140 0.73 -9.50 11.71
CA PHE A 140 0.49 -10.26 10.50
C PHE A 140 -0.94 -10.78 10.45
N LYS A 141 -1.44 -10.98 9.22
CA LYS A 141 -2.72 -11.64 8.92
C LYS A 141 -2.51 -12.58 7.75
N ILE A 142 -2.77 -13.86 7.97
CA ILE A 142 -2.57 -14.95 7.01
C ILE A 142 -3.89 -15.69 6.82
N ILE A 143 -4.27 -15.87 5.57
CA ILE A 143 -5.42 -16.67 5.16
C ILE A 143 -4.90 -17.75 4.23
N ILE A 144 -5.06 -19.00 4.62
CA ILE A 144 -4.65 -20.17 3.83
C ILE A 144 -5.93 -20.86 3.37
N LYS A 145 -6.16 -20.97 2.06
CA LYS A 145 -7.43 -21.47 1.50
C LYS A 145 -7.20 -22.77 0.75
N ALA A 146 -7.81 -23.87 1.19
CA ALA A 146 -7.84 -25.13 0.47
C ALA A 146 -9.15 -25.29 -0.31
N GLU A 147 -9.04 -25.87 -1.50
CA GLU A 147 -10.18 -26.24 -2.32
C GLU A 147 -10.92 -27.47 -1.76
N ALA A 148 -12.08 -27.76 -2.33
CA ALA A 148 -12.84 -28.96 -2.01
C ALA A 148 -12.03 -30.23 -2.27
N GLY A 149 -12.10 -31.19 -1.35
CA GLY A 149 -11.36 -32.46 -1.45
C GLY A 149 -9.87 -32.38 -1.08
N VAL A 150 -9.32 -31.17 -0.85
CA VAL A 150 -7.91 -30.99 -0.50
C VAL A 150 -7.73 -30.95 1.02
N ARG A 151 -6.73 -31.67 1.53
CA ARG A 151 -6.35 -31.63 2.95
C ARG A 151 -5.60 -30.33 3.23
N LEU A 152 -5.89 -29.68 4.36
CA LEU A 152 -5.18 -28.45 4.75
C LEU A 152 -4.23 -28.75 5.90
N GLN A 153 -2.97 -28.96 5.56
CA GLN A 153 -1.91 -29.25 6.52
C GLN A 153 -0.73 -28.30 6.35
N GLY A 154 -0.18 -27.83 7.46
CA GLY A 154 0.93 -26.90 7.44
C GLY A 154 1.28 -26.29 8.79
N SER A 155 2.15 -25.29 8.74
CA SER A 155 2.53 -24.52 9.92
C SER A 155 2.79 -23.05 9.61
N VAL A 156 2.46 -22.18 10.56
CA VAL A 156 2.80 -20.76 10.55
C VAL A 156 3.72 -20.49 11.73
N LYS A 157 4.89 -19.94 11.44
CA LYS A 157 5.91 -19.59 12.44
C LYS A 157 6.30 -18.12 12.25
N ALA A 158 6.35 -17.37 13.33
CA ALA A 158 6.89 -16.00 13.33
C ALA A 158 7.94 -15.85 14.43
N TYR A 159 8.92 -15.01 14.17
CA TYR A 159 10.08 -14.78 15.02
C TYR A 159 10.31 -13.28 15.19
N CYS A 160 10.80 -12.91 16.37
CA CYS A 160 11.29 -11.58 16.68
C CYS A 160 12.75 -11.67 17.11
N LYS A 161 13.45 -10.54 17.00
CA LYS A 161 14.78 -10.40 17.59
C LYS A 161 14.67 -10.68 19.10
N SER A 162 15.54 -11.52 19.66
CA SER A 162 15.66 -11.56 21.13
C SER A 162 15.99 -10.16 21.62
N LYS A 163 15.39 -9.77 22.76
CA LYS A 163 15.93 -8.65 23.51
C LYS A 163 17.32 -9.08 23.94
N ASP A 164 18.33 -8.39 23.40
CA ASP A 164 19.67 -8.46 23.96
C ASP A 164 19.53 -7.80 25.34
N ASN A 165 19.46 -8.61 26.41
CA ASN A 165 19.57 -8.09 27.78
C ASN A 165 21.02 -7.65 27.95
N ASN A 166 21.32 -6.42 27.52
CA ASN A 166 22.52 -5.71 27.96
C ASN A 166 22.31 -5.24 29.40
#